data_AF-A0A951CNA7-F1
#
_entry.id   AF-A0A951CNA7-F1
#
_cell.length_a   1.000
_cell.length_b   1.000
_cell.length_c   1.000
_cell.angle_alpha   90.00
_cell.angle_beta   90.00
_cell.angle_gamma   90.00
#
_symmetry.space_group_name_H-M   'P 1'
#
loop_
_entity.id
_entity.type
_entity.pdbx_description
1 polymer ?
#
loop_
_entity_poly.entity_id
_entity_poly.type
_entity_poly.pdbx_seq_one_letter_code
_entity_poly.pdbx_strand_id
1 'polypeptide(L)'
;MTVVLVDPRRPSLVPVEAIELLRGEVQYTEEMPVVVPWSLPAARPAHSKGDAPVLLSSDANHPAVTARLAAGDRLISAPDSQRGERLVDAVAMMDKLRTAGPWESEQTHDSLRR
;
A
#
# COMPACT_ATOMS: atom_id res chain seq x y z
N MET A 1 -11.77 -14.73 10.72
CA MET A 1 -10.80 -13.69 11.13
C MET A 1 -10.55 -12.77 9.93
N THR A 2 -9.68 -11.76 10.02
CA THR A 2 -9.52 -10.76 8.95
C THR A 2 -8.07 -10.70 8.47
N VAL A 3 -7.88 -10.63 7.17
CA VAL A 3 -6.63 -10.23 6.53
C VAL A 3 -6.76 -8.79 6.06
N VAL A 4 -5.85 -7.93 6.49
CA VAL A 4 -5.70 -6.55 6.03
C VAL A 4 -4.50 -6.49 5.09
N LEU A 5 -4.75 -6.22 3.82
CA LEU A 5 -3.70 -6.01 2.81
C LEU A 5 -3.48 -4.51 2.56
N VAL A 6 -2.25 -4.05 2.76
CA VAL A 6 -1.82 -2.69 2.43
C VAL A 6 -0.97 -2.68 1.16
N ASP A 7 -0.88 -1.53 0.49
CA ASP A 7 -0.01 -1.38 -0.68
C ASP A 7 1.47 -1.49 -0.25
N PRO A 8 2.27 -2.41 -0.84
CA PRO A 8 3.71 -2.49 -0.58
C PRO A 8 4.47 -1.17 -0.78
N ARG A 9 3.97 -0.28 -1.65
CA ARG A 9 4.58 1.04 -1.91
C ARG A 9 4.23 2.06 -0.84
N ARG A 10 3.16 1.85 -0.08
CA ARG A 10 2.66 2.75 0.96
C ARG A 10 2.12 1.96 2.17
N PRO A 11 2.95 1.15 2.84
CA PRO A 11 2.50 0.19 3.85
C PRO A 11 1.95 0.84 5.14
N SER A 12 2.17 2.14 5.34
CA SER A 12 1.57 2.92 6.43
C SER A 12 0.16 3.44 6.11
N LEU A 13 -0.31 3.32 4.86
CA LEU A 13 -1.67 3.67 4.49
C LEU A 13 -2.57 2.44 4.64
N VAL A 14 -3.56 2.56 5.52
CA VAL A 14 -4.50 1.47 5.83
C VAL A 14 -5.90 1.81 5.36
N PRO A 15 -6.70 0.81 4.91
CA PRO A 15 -8.12 1.02 4.62
C PRO A 15 -8.87 1.49 5.86
N VAL A 16 -9.75 2.49 5.70
CA VAL A 16 -10.54 3.04 6.82
C VAL A 16 -11.36 1.97 7.53
N GLU A 17 -11.90 1.00 6.79
CA GLU A 17 -12.65 -0.14 7.33
C GLU A 17 -11.82 -1.02 8.28
N ALA A 18 -10.49 -0.97 8.20
CA ALA A 18 -9.60 -1.73 9.06
C ALA A 18 -9.26 -1.01 10.38
N ILE A 19 -9.58 0.28 10.54
CA ILE A 19 -9.11 1.08 11.68
C ILE A 19 -9.52 0.48 13.04
N GLU A 20 -10.79 0.08 13.20
CA GLU A 20 -11.25 -0.51 14.46
C GLU A 20 -10.61 -1.88 14.73
N LEU A 21 -10.29 -2.65 13.68
CA LEU A 21 -9.63 -3.95 13.80
C LEU A 21 -8.16 -3.80 14.20
N LEU A 22 -7.47 -2.80 13.65
CA LEU A 22 -6.06 -2.54 13.90
C LEU A 22 -5.77 -2.03 15.33
N ARG A 23 -6.80 -1.60 16.07
CA ARG A 23 -6.68 -1.27 17.49
C ARG A 23 -6.61 -2.49 18.42
N GLY A 24 -7.00 -3.67 17.92
CA GLY A 24 -6.98 -4.92 18.67
C GLY A 24 -5.68 -5.71 18.52
N GLU A 25 -5.74 -7.02 18.77
CA GLU A 25 -4.62 -7.93 18.54
C GLU A 25 -4.37 -8.11 17.03
N VAL A 26 -3.14 -7.81 16.61
CA VAL A 26 -2.74 -7.86 15.19
C VAL A 26 -1.50 -8.74 15.05
N GLN A 27 -1.52 -9.65 14.09
CA GLN A 27 -0.31 -10.26 13.57
C GLN A 27 0.18 -9.51 12.34
N TYR A 28 1.49 -9.34 12.19
CA TYR A 28 2.07 -8.74 10.99
C TYR A 28 3.16 -9.63 10.38
N THR A 29 3.25 -9.62 9.05
CA THR A 29 4.28 -10.35 8.30
C THR A 29 5.59 -9.56 8.22
N GLU A 30 6.70 -10.26 8.01
CA GLU A 30 8.07 -9.75 8.18
C GLU A 30 8.49 -8.64 7.21
N GLU A 31 7.82 -8.50 6.07
CA GLU A 31 8.12 -7.46 5.09
C GLU A 31 7.62 -6.07 5.50
N MET A 32 6.80 -6.00 6.55
CA MET A 32 6.26 -4.75 7.06
C MET A 32 7.36 -3.84 7.64
N PRO A 33 7.44 -2.56 7.22
CA PRO A 33 8.41 -1.63 7.80
C PRO A 33 8.15 -1.41 9.29
N VAL A 34 9.23 -1.32 10.08
CA VAL A 34 9.19 -1.27 11.55
C VAL A 34 8.26 -0.18 12.14
N VAL A 35 8.09 0.94 11.43
CA VAL A 35 7.21 2.04 11.86
C VAL A 35 5.74 1.60 11.99
N VAL A 36 5.30 0.63 11.19
CA VAL A 36 3.91 0.16 11.20
C VAL A 36 3.58 -0.64 12.46
N PRO A 37 4.27 -1.75 12.80
CA PRO A 37 3.98 -2.49 14.03
C PRO A 37 4.22 -1.65 15.29
N TRP A 38 5.16 -0.71 15.30
CA TRP A 38 5.34 0.21 16.43
C TRP A 38 4.16 1.17 16.65
N SER A 39 3.36 1.41 15.61
CA SER A 39 2.15 2.25 15.71
C SER A 39 0.92 1.46 16.19
N LEU A 40 1.03 0.14 16.33
CA LEU A 40 -0.06 -0.77 16.66
C LEU A 40 0.15 -1.36 18.06
N PRO A 41 -0.67 -1.01 19.07
CA PRO A 41 -0.39 -1.30 20.47
C PRO A 41 -0.23 -2.79 20.82
N ALA A 42 -0.90 -3.68 20.09
CA ALA A 42 -0.90 -5.12 20.32
C ALA A 42 -0.43 -5.91 19.08
N ALA A 43 0.44 -5.31 18.27
CA ALA A 43 1.02 -5.98 17.11
C ALA A 43 2.11 -6.98 17.53
N ARG A 44 2.05 -8.19 16.96
CA ARG A 44 3.06 -9.24 17.12
C ARG A 44 3.43 -9.87 15.77
N PRO A 45 4.67 -10.34 15.57
CA PRO A 45 5.04 -11.01 14.33
C PRO A 45 4.15 -12.24 14.04
N ALA A 46 3.87 -12.53 12.78
CA ALA A 46 3.03 -13.65 12.34
C ALA A 46 3.56 -15.03 12.79
N HIS A 47 4.88 -15.16 12.99
CA HIS A 47 5.50 -16.38 13.53
C HIS A 47 5.40 -16.52 15.07
N SER A 48 4.79 -15.55 15.76
CA SER A 48 4.55 -15.63 17.20
C SER A 48 3.52 -16.70 17.53
N LYS A 49 3.63 -17.31 18.72
CA LYS A 49 2.63 -18.28 19.20
C LYS A 49 1.27 -17.61 19.41
N GLY A 50 0.22 -18.29 18.97
CA GLY A 50 -1.17 -17.87 19.14
C GLY A 50 -1.67 -16.99 17.99
N ASP A 51 -2.74 -17.43 17.34
CA ASP A 51 -3.39 -16.66 16.29
C ASP A 51 -3.96 -15.34 16.83
N ALA A 52 -3.84 -14.28 16.04
CA ALA A 52 -4.54 -13.02 16.25
C ALA A 52 -5.76 -12.91 15.32
N PRO A 53 -6.84 -12.22 15.73
CA PRO A 53 -8.04 -11.99 14.90
C PRO A 53 -7.77 -11.22 13.60
N VAL A 54 -6.63 -10.54 13.50
CA VAL A 54 -6.23 -9.73 12.34
C VAL A 54 -4.82 -10.14 11.91
N LEU A 55 -4.63 -10.37 10.61
CA LEU A 55 -3.32 -10.46 9.96
C LEU A 55 -3.15 -9.23 9.07
N LEU A 56 -2.13 -8.43 9.32
CA LEU A 56 -1.70 -7.30 8.51
C LEU A 56 -0.51 -7.72 7.64
N SER A 57 -0.59 -7.47 6.34
CA SER A 57 0.49 -7.75 5.41
C SER A 57 0.46 -6.78 4.23
N SER A 58 1.59 -6.60 3.58
CA SER A 58 1.69 -5.98 2.27
C SER A 58 1.90 -6.99 1.14
N ASP A 59 2.21 -8.25 1.46
CA ASP A 59 2.40 -9.31 0.49
C ASP A 59 1.17 -10.24 0.41
N ALA A 60 0.39 -10.08 -0.66
CA ALA A 60 -0.77 -10.91 -0.94
C ALA A 60 -0.44 -12.41 -1.13
N ASN A 61 0.81 -12.73 -1.50
CA ASN A 61 1.26 -14.10 -1.74
C ASN A 61 1.93 -14.73 -0.51
N HIS A 62 2.04 -13.99 0.59
CA HIS A 62 2.66 -14.48 1.80
C HIS A 62 1.97 -15.77 2.28
N PRO A 63 2.69 -16.83 2.71
CA PRO A 63 2.09 -18.10 3.12
C PRO A 63 1.03 -17.96 4.21
N ALA A 64 1.23 -17.07 5.20
CA ALA A 64 0.23 -16.81 6.24
C ALA A 64 -1.04 -16.14 5.69
N VAL A 65 -0.91 -15.26 4.69
CA VAL A 65 -2.04 -14.59 4.02
C VAL A 65 -2.85 -15.61 3.24
N THR A 66 -2.18 -16.37 2.36
CA THR A 66 -2.84 -17.37 1.52
C THR A 66 -3.53 -18.46 2.36
N ALA A 67 -2.90 -18.90 3.45
CA ALA A 67 -3.50 -19.86 4.39
C ALA A 67 -4.78 -19.31 5.05
N ARG A 68 -4.78 -18.06 5.52
CA ARG A 68 -5.95 -17.44 6.15
C ARG A 68 -7.09 -17.20 5.16
N LEU A 69 -6.78 -16.73 3.96
CA LEU A 69 -7.78 -16.55 2.91
C LEU A 69 -8.38 -17.90 2.49
N ALA A 70 -7.57 -18.95 2.38
CA ALA A 70 -8.05 -20.31 2.12
C ALA A 70 -8.93 -20.86 3.26
N ALA A 71 -8.69 -20.44 4.49
CA ALA A 71 -9.54 -20.76 5.65
C ALA A 71 -10.85 -19.95 5.71
N GLY A 72 -11.07 -19.02 4.77
CA GLY A 72 -12.30 -18.22 4.68
C GLY A 72 -12.26 -16.90 5.45
N ASP A 73 -11.07 -16.40 5.82
CA ASP A 73 -10.95 -15.09 6.44
C ASP A 73 -11.39 -13.96 5.51
N ARG A 74 -11.99 -12.92 6.09
CA ARG A 74 -12.40 -11.72 5.35
C ARG A 74 -11.15 -10.95 4.90
N LEU A 75 -11.10 -10.60 3.62
CA LEU A 75 -10.11 -9.66 3.10
C LEU A 75 -10.61 -8.21 3.22
N ILE A 76 -9.77 -7.33 3.76
CA ILE A 76 -9.90 -5.89 3.64
C ILE A 76 -8.61 -5.38 2.97
N SER A 77 -8.73 -4.77 1.80
CA SER A 77 -7.59 -4.18 1.10
C SER A 77 -7.93 -2.77 0.63
N ALA A 78 -6.90 -1.96 0.43
CA ALA A 78 -7.09 -0.75 -0.36
C ALA A 78 -7.49 -1.17 -1.79
N PRO A 79 -8.29 -0.35 -2.49
CA PRO A 79 -8.47 -0.54 -3.92
C PRO A 79 -7.08 -0.54 -4.60
N ASP A 80 -6.90 -1.39 -5.60
CA ASP A 80 -5.72 -1.30 -6.46
C ASP A 80 -5.61 0.11 -7.03
N SER A 81 -4.38 0.60 -7.19
CA SER A 81 -4.15 1.90 -7.84
C SER A 81 -4.89 1.94 -9.16
N GLN A 82 -5.74 2.95 -9.34
CA GLN A 82 -6.56 3.01 -10.53
C GLN A 82 -5.64 3.24 -11.74
N ARG A 83 -5.91 2.56 -12.85
CA ARG A 83 -5.19 2.83 -14.10
C ARG A 83 -5.32 4.32 -14.43
N GLY A 84 -4.18 4.98 -14.56
CA GLY A 84 -4.12 6.41 -14.85
C GLY A 84 -4.10 7.33 -13.63
N GLU A 85 -4.11 6.82 -12.40
CA GLU A 85 -4.03 7.64 -11.18
C GLU A 85 -2.78 8.55 -11.16
N ARG A 86 -1.67 8.11 -11.78
CA ARG A 86 -0.44 8.90 -11.93
C ARG A 86 -0.45 9.87 -13.12
N LEU A 87 -1.49 9.90 -13.94
CA LEU A 87 -1.56 10.82 -15.08
C LEU A 87 -1.60 12.27 -14.62
N VAL A 88 -2.30 12.55 -13.52
CA VAL A 88 -2.39 13.92 -12.98
C VAL A 88 -1.03 14.40 -12.47
N ASP A 89 -0.27 13.52 -11.80
CA ASP A 89 1.12 13.82 -11.38
C ASP A 89 2.03 14.09 -12.58
N ALA A 90 1.89 13.28 -13.64
CA ALA A 90 2.64 13.47 -14.88
C ALA A 90 2.26 14.80 -15.57
N VAL A 91 0.97 15.15 -15.60
CA VAL A 91 0.50 16.44 -16.16
C VAL A 91 1.05 17.60 -15.34
N ALA A 92 0.99 17.55 -14.02
CA ALA A 92 1.55 18.59 -13.16
C ALA A 92 3.07 18.74 -13.34
N MET A 93 3.78 17.63 -13.51
CA MET A 93 5.21 17.64 -13.83
C MET A 93 5.47 18.26 -15.21
N MET A 94 4.70 17.88 -16.22
CA MET A 94 4.83 18.42 -17.58
C MET A 94 4.50 19.90 -17.64
N ASP A 95 3.49 20.38 -16.90
CA ASP A 95 3.14 21.79 -16.79
C ASP A 95 4.28 22.61 -16.16
N LYS A 96 4.87 22.09 -15.08
CA LYS A 96 6.03 22.70 -14.43
C LYS A 96 7.24 22.77 -15.39
N LEU A 97 7.53 21.68 -16.09
CA LEU A 97 8.65 21.63 -17.05
C LEU A 97 8.38 22.53 -18.26
N ARG A 98 7.15 22.57 -18.76
CA ARG A 98 6.77 23.47 -19.86
C ARG A 98 6.93 24.94 -19.48
N THR A 99 6.67 25.26 -18.22
CA THR A 99 6.76 26.64 -17.71
C THR A 99 8.18 27.06 -17.38
N ALA A 100 8.97 26.20 -16.72
CA ALA A 100 10.24 26.58 -16.12
C ALA A 100 11.40 25.60 -16.41
N GLY A 101 11.15 24.56 -17.21
CA GLY A 101 12.15 23.56 -17.59
C GLY A 101 13.15 24.16 -18.59
N PRO A 102 14.46 23.98 -18.37
CA PRO A 102 15.49 24.62 -19.20
C PRO A 102 15.47 24.15 -20.65
N TRP A 103 14.97 22.94 -20.91
CA TRP A 103 14.86 22.39 -22.26
C TRP A 103 13.39 22.32 -22.71
N GLU A 104 12.48 21.91 -21.84
CA GLU A 104 11.06 21.68 -22.15
C GLU A 104 10.30 22.96 -22.47
N SER A 105 10.71 24.09 -21.88
CA SER A 105 10.12 25.40 -22.19
C SER A 105 10.48 25.89 -23.59
N GLU A 106 11.63 25.48 -24.12
CA GLU A 106 12.10 25.85 -25.47
C GLU A 106 11.49 24.96 -26.57
N GLN A 107 10.85 23.83 -26.21
CA GLN A 107 10.35 22.88 -27.19
C GLN A 107 9.11 23.39 -27.95
N THR A 108 9.06 23.14 -29.25
CA THR A 108 7.91 23.42 -30.12
C THR A 108 7.34 22.12 -30.70
N HIS A 109 6.19 22.20 -31.38
CA HIS A 109 5.63 21.03 -32.08
C HIS A 109 6.61 20.44 -33.10
N ASP A 110 7.39 21.28 -33.78
CA ASP A 110 8.35 20.83 -34.80
C ASP A 110 9.61 20.22 -34.20
N SER A 111 10.07 20.70 -33.03
CA SER A 111 11.24 20.13 -32.36
C SER A 111 10.97 18.76 -31.75
N LEU A 112 9.73 18.50 -31.30
CA LEU A 112 9.31 17.24 -30.68
C LEU A 112 8.90 16.15 -31.68
N ARG A 113 8.72 16.50 -32.96
CA ARG A 113 8.30 15.56 -34.01
C ARG A 113 9.43 14.75 -34.64
N ARG A 114 10.69 15.05 -34.30
CA ARG A 114 11.88 14.33 -34.76
C ARG A 114 12.29 13.28 -33.73
#